data_AF-A0A1D7XXG7-F1
#
_entry.id   AF-A0A1D7XXG7-F1
#
_cell.length_a   1.000
_cell.length_b   1.000
_cell.length_c   1.000
_cell.angle_alpha   90.00
_cell.angle_beta   90.00
_cell.angle_gamma   90.00
#
_symmetry.space_group_name_H-M   'P 1'
#
loop_
_entity.id
_entity.type
_entity.pdbx_description
1 polymer ?
#
loop_
_entity_poly.entity_id
_entity_poly.type
_entity_poly.pdbx_seq_one_letter_code
_entity_poly.pdbx_strand_id
1 'polypeptide(L)'
;MVRGNTTYAVKGIVKTLSKSRLVQKIVENYSYKTKMSFSVLQKVWFDDLQGGKGVIRKLTDIDKKNESNYHINTPITLGDGTKIVVCNQWEQENLSNFISHARLLGVDVKTEGTHLELLLT
;
A
#
# COMPACT_ATOMS: atom_id res chain seq x y z
N MET A 1 -1.81 -25.63 -1.39
CA MET A 1 -2.33 -24.31 -0.97
C MET A 1 -2.60 -23.49 -2.22
N VAL A 2 -3.87 -23.21 -2.53
CA VAL A 2 -4.25 -22.38 -3.69
C VAL A 2 -3.86 -20.93 -3.38
N ARG A 3 -2.89 -20.39 -4.13
CA ARG A 3 -2.57 -18.95 -4.10
C ARG A 3 -3.58 -18.23 -4.99
N GLY A 4 -4.64 -17.70 -4.38
CA GLY A 4 -5.55 -16.78 -5.08
C GLY A 4 -4.81 -15.49 -5.45
N ASN A 5 -4.67 -15.21 -6.74
CA ASN A 5 -4.09 -13.97 -7.24
C ASN A 5 -5.18 -12.90 -7.37
N THR A 6 -5.55 -12.26 -6.25
CA THR A 6 -6.45 -11.10 -6.30
C THR A 6 -5.73 -9.90 -6.89
N THR A 7 -6.29 -9.33 -7.95
CA THR A 7 -5.79 -8.14 -8.64
C THR A 7 -6.69 -6.94 -8.34
N TYR A 8 -6.10 -5.75 -8.25
CA TYR A 8 -6.82 -4.52 -7.94
C TYR A 8 -6.64 -3.50 -9.06
N ALA A 9 -7.71 -2.77 -9.37
CA ALA A 9 -7.72 -1.68 -10.32
C ALA A 9 -8.01 -0.37 -9.57
N VAL A 10 -7.15 0.63 -9.74
CA VAL A 10 -7.42 1.99 -9.24
C VAL A 10 -7.68 2.86 -10.45
N LYS A 11 -8.83 3.55 -10.47
CA LYS A 11 -9.24 4.37 -11.63
C LYS A 11 -8.17 5.44 -11.89
N GLY A 12 -7.52 5.36 -13.05
CA GLY A 12 -6.41 6.25 -13.45
C GLY A 12 -5.00 5.78 -13.09
N ILE A 13 -4.82 4.59 -12.47
CA ILE A 13 -3.53 4.16 -11.89
C ILE A 13 -3.08 2.73 -12.31
N VAL A 14 -3.64 2.12 -13.37
CA VAL A 14 -3.28 0.80 -14.02
C VAL A 14 -4.23 -0.38 -13.70
N LYS A 15 -4.36 -1.31 -14.67
CA LYS A 15 -5.34 -2.43 -14.70
C LYS A 15 -5.02 -3.64 -13.81
N THR A 16 -3.77 -3.89 -13.39
CA THR A 16 -3.46 -5.04 -12.52
C THR A 16 -2.22 -4.78 -11.65
N LEU A 17 -2.42 -4.49 -10.36
CA LEU A 17 -1.33 -4.35 -9.38
C LEU A 17 -1.33 -5.51 -8.39
N SER A 18 -0.13 -5.93 -7.96
CA SER A 18 0.01 -6.77 -6.77
C SER A 18 -0.46 -6.01 -5.52
N LYS A 19 -0.84 -6.75 -4.46
CA LYS A 19 -1.28 -6.20 -3.17
C LYS A 19 -0.40 -5.05 -2.68
N SER A 20 0.92 -5.26 -2.66
CA SER A 20 1.86 -4.26 -2.15
C SER A 20 2.08 -3.09 -3.10
N ARG A 21 2.00 -3.29 -4.42
CA ARG A 21 2.09 -2.19 -5.39
C ARG A 21 0.84 -1.32 -5.39
N LEU A 22 -0.33 -1.91 -5.13
CA LEU A 22 -1.56 -1.16 -4.90
C LEU A 22 -1.39 -0.18 -3.73
N VAL A 23 -0.97 -0.69 -2.56
CA VAL A 23 -0.75 0.13 -1.36
C VAL A 23 0.22 1.26 -1.68
N GLN A 24 1.36 0.94 -2.28
CA GLN A 24 2.37 1.95 -2.63
C GLN A 24 1.80 3.05 -3.53
N LYS A 25 1.03 2.67 -4.57
CA LYS A 25 0.43 3.64 -5.49
C LYS A 25 -0.64 4.51 -4.84
N ILE A 26 -1.43 3.97 -3.91
CA ILE A 26 -2.39 4.73 -3.13
C ILE A 26 -1.68 5.77 -2.26
N VAL A 27 -0.65 5.34 -1.51
CA VAL A 27 0.14 6.25 -0.66
C VAL A 27 0.85 7.32 -1.48
N GLU A 28 1.46 6.95 -2.62
CA GLU A 28 2.13 7.89 -3.53
C GLU A 28 1.16 8.95 -4.06
N ASN A 29 0.01 8.53 -4.62
CA ASN A 29 -0.99 9.44 -5.15
C ASN A 29 -1.60 10.35 -4.07
N TYR A 30 -1.87 9.82 -2.88
CA TYR A 30 -2.36 10.60 -1.76
C TYR A 30 -1.32 11.64 -1.31
N SER A 31 -0.06 11.24 -1.19
CA SER A 31 1.04 12.13 -0.79
C SER A 31 1.26 13.23 -1.82
N TYR A 32 1.19 12.91 -3.12
CA TYR A 32 1.31 13.89 -4.20
C TYR A 32 0.19 14.95 -4.16
N LYS A 33 -1.06 14.52 -3.94
CA LYS A 33 -2.23 15.41 -3.90
C LYS A 33 -2.24 16.31 -2.66
N THR A 34 -1.88 15.77 -1.51
CA THR A 34 -1.98 16.48 -0.22
C THR A 34 -0.73 17.26 0.15
N LYS A 35 0.44 16.87 -0.37
CA LYS A 35 1.75 17.46 -0.07
C LYS A 35 2.07 17.55 1.43
N MET A 36 1.54 16.62 2.21
CA MET A 36 1.75 16.55 3.66
C MET A 36 3.18 16.09 4.01
N SER A 37 3.64 16.48 5.19
CA SER A 37 4.91 16.02 5.75
C SER A 37 4.84 14.55 6.18
N PHE A 38 6.00 13.92 6.39
CA PHE A 38 6.08 12.55 6.88
C PHE A 38 5.30 12.33 8.19
N SER A 39 5.43 13.24 9.16
CA SER A 39 4.78 13.08 10.47
C SER A 39 3.26 13.13 10.40
N VAL A 40 2.70 13.86 9.43
CA VAL A 40 1.25 13.86 9.17
C VAL A 40 0.85 12.61 8.40
N LEU A 41 1.62 12.24 7.35
CA LEU A 41 1.35 11.02 6.59
C LEU A 41 1.41 9.76 7.45
N GLN A 42 2.29 9.71 8.46
CA GLN A 42 2.38 8.56 9.37
C GLN A 42 1.16 8.44 10.30
N LYS A 43 0.48 9.55 10.58
CA LYS A 43 -0.79 9.54 11.33
C LYS A 43 -1.97 9.13 10.45
N VAL A 44 -1.95 9.53 9.18
CA VAL A 44 -2.95 9.09 8.20
C VAL A 44 -2.78 7.59 7.93
N TRP A 45 -1.56 7.17 7.58
CA TRP A 45 -1.20 5.78 7.30
C TRP A 45 -0.57 5.12 8.53
N PHE A 46 -1.35 5.07 9.62
CA PHE A 46 -0.90 4.54 10.90
C PHE A 46 -0.53 3.06 10.83
N ASP A 47 0.41 2.65 11.68
CA ASP A 47 1.11 1.37 11.55
C ASP A 47 0.19 0.16 11.65
N ASP A 48 -0.84 0.21 12.49
CA ASP A 48 -1.78 -0.90 12.72
C ASP A 48 -2.56 -1.31 11.46
N LEU A 49 -2.64 -0.45 10.43
CA LEU A 49 -3.19 -0.85 9.13
C LEU A 49 -2.38 -2.01 8.52
N GLN A 50 -1.07 -2.05 8.74
CA GLN A 50 -0.19 -3.13 8.30
C GLN A 50 0.14 -4.09 9.46
N GLY A 51 0.24 -3.58 10.69
CA GLY A 51 0.72 -4.26 11.88
C GLY A 51 2.17 -3.90 12.21
N GLY A 52 2.94 -4.86 12.73
CA GLY A 52 4.25 -4.62 13.35
C GLY A 52 5.34 -4.01 12.45
N LYS A 53 5.19 -4.02 11.12
CA LYS A 53 6.15 -3.37 10.20
C LYS A 53 5.72 -1.94 9.85
N GLY A 54 4.45 -1.60 10.05
CA GLY A 54 3.87 -0.31 9.68
C GLY A 54 3.70 -0.12 8.17
N VAL A 55 2.98 0.94 7.79
CA VAL A 55 2.67 1.21 6.38
C VAL A 55 3.84 1.91 5.69
N ILE A 56 4.33 2.98 6.30
CA ILE A 56 5.39 3.84 5.76
C ILE A 56 6.53 4.04 6.76
N ARG A 57 7.75 4.21 6.23
CA ARG A 57 8.94 4.59 6.99
C ARG A 57 9.75 5.61 6.19
N LYS A 58 10.59 6.43 6.83
CA LYS A 58 11.62 7.16 6.10
C LYS A 58 12.65 6.16 5.60
N LEU A 59 13.17 6.37 4.41
CA LEU A 59 14.21 5.51 3.82
C LEU A 59 15.47 5.46 4.71
N THR A 60 15.81 6.58 5.35
CA THR A 60 16.97 6.70 6.24
C THR A 60 16.84 5.91 7.54
N ASP A 61 15.61 5.53 7.91
CA ASP A 61 15.31 4.87 9.19
C ASP A 61 15.24 3.35 9.02
N ILE A 62 15.49 2.83 7.82
CA ILE A 62 15.47 1.40 7.52
C ILE A 62 16.85 0.80 7.75
N ASP A 63 16.95 -0.04 8.78
CA ASP A 63 18.12 -0.89 8.98
C ASP A 63 18.22 -1.98 7.89
N LYS A 64 19.45 -2.39 7.57
CA LYS A 64 19.76 -3.45 6.59
C LYS A 64 18.94 -4.74 6.77
N LYS A 65 18.69 -5.15 8.01
CA LYS A 65 17.88 -6.34 8.36
C LYS A 65 16.42 -6.24 7.94
N ASN A 66 15.91 -5.02 7.74
CA ASN A 66 14.52 -4.73 7.47
C ASN A 66 14.26 -4.29 6.02
N GLU A 67 15.30 -4.06 5.21
CA GLU A 67 15.20 -3.60 3.83
C GLU A 67 14.24 -4.43 2.97
N SER A 68 14.28 -5.76 3.13
CA SER A 68 13.45 -6.71 2.37
C SER A 68 11.94 -6.55 2.63
N ASN A 69 11.55 -5.90 3.72
CA ASN A 69 10.16 -5.66 4.08
C ASN A 69 9.54 -4.44 3.36
N TYR A 70 10.33 -3.64 2.63
CA TYR A 70 9.87 -2.39 2.03
C TYR A 70 10.28 -2.26 0.56
N HIS A 71 9.58 -1.40 -0.17
CA HIS A 71 9.91 -1.05 -1.56
C HIS A 71 11.07 -0.03 -1.66
N ILE A 72 12.24 -0.36 -1.08
CA ILE A 72 13.37 0.57 -0.92
C ILE A 72 13.94 1.13 -2.23
N ASN A 73 13.85 0.36 -3.32
CA ASN A 73 14.34 0.76 -4.64
C ASN A 73 13.39 1.71 -5.39
N THR A 74 12.18 1.92 -4.85
CA THR A 74 11.18 2.83 -5.41
C THR A 74 10.62 3.73 -4.30
N PRO A 75 11.45 4.59 -3.69
CA PRO A 75 10.99 5.49 -2.65
C PRO A 75 10.06 6.57 -3.22
N ILE A 76 9.15 7.06 -2.39
CA ILE A 76 8.32 8.23 -2.68
C ILE A 76 9.06 9.45 -2.12
N THR A 77 9.35 10.44 -2.98
CA THR A 77 9.95 11.71 -2.56
C THR A 77 8.85 12.70 -2.20
N LEU A 78 8.85 13.17 -0.96
CA LEU A 78 7.92 14.19 -0.47
C LEU A 78 8.36 15.60 -0.91
N GLY A 79 7.48 16.59 -0.72
CA GLY A 79 7.73 17.97 -1.15
C GLY A 79 8.94 18.65 -0.51
N ASP A 80 9.35 18.19 0.67
CA ASP A 80 10.55 18.65 1.39
C ASP A 80 11.82 17.87 1.03
N GLY A 81 11.75 16.94 0.06
CA GLY A 81 12.85 16.07 -0.33
C GLY A 81 13.01 14.82 0.54
N THR A 82 12.23 14.67 1.61
CA THR A 82 12.22 13.45 2.43
C THR A 82 11.82 12.26 1.57
N LYS A 83 12.62 11.18 1.60
CA LYS A 83 12.31 9.92 0.93
C LYS A 83 11.64 8.96 1.91
N ILE A 84 10.46 8.47 1.55
CA ILE A 84 9.72 7.47 2.31
C ILE A 84 9.56 6.19 1.51
N VAL A 85 9.45 5.06 2.20
CA VAL A 85 9.24 3.73 1.63
C VAL A 85 7.99 3.10 2.19
N VAL A 86 7.35 2.24 1.39
CA VAL A 86 6.10 1.55 1.75
C VAL A 86 6.37 0.07 1.99
N CYS A 87 5.75 -0.51 3.02
CA CYS A 87 5.88 -1.93 3.30
C CYS A 87 5.38 -2.78 2.12
N ASN A 88 6.12 -3.84 1.78
CA ASN A 88 5.83 -4.71 0.66
C ASN A 88 5.12 -6.02 1.05
N GLN A 89 4.88 -6.24 2.35
CA GLN A 89 4.25 -7.46 2.87
C GLN A 89 2.87 -7.14 3.44
N TRP A 90 1.84 -7.77 2.87
CA TRP A 90 0.45 -7.49 3.21
C TRP A 90 -0.35 -8.79 3.27
N GLU A 91 -0.78 -9.12 4.49
CA GLU A 91 -1.78 -10.16 4.73
C GLU A 91 -3.16 -9.69 4.25
N GLN A 92 -4.06 -10.64 4.02
CA GLN A 92 -5.36 -10.35 3.42
C GLN A 92 -6.21 -9.41 4.28
N GLU A 93 -6.23 -9.63 5.60
CA GLU A 93 -7.01 -8.81 6.55
C GLU A 93 -6.46 -7.38 6.63
N ASN A 94 -5.14 -7.23 6.84
CA ASN A 94 -4.48 -5.93 6.90
C ASN A 94 -4.64 -5.12 5.61
N LEU A 95 -4.58 -5.80 4.46
CA LEU A 95 -4.85 -5.14 3.18
C LEU A 95 -6.31 -4.67 3.06
N SER A 96 -7.28 -5.47 3.52
CA SER A 96 -8.69 -5.10 3.53
C SER A 96 -8.94 -3.87 4.41
N ASN A 97 -8.30 -3.82 5.57
CA ASN A 97 -8.36 -2.68 6.49
C ASN A 97 -7.75 -1.42 5.85
N PHE A 98 -6.58 -1.56 5.21
CA PHE A 98 -5.95 -0.46 4.48
C PHE A 98 -6.85 0.08 3.35
N ILE A 99 -7.46 -0.79 2.54
CA ILE A 99 -8.33 -0.36 1.43
C ILE A 99 -9.58 0.33 1.98
N SER A 100 -10.17 -0.19 3.05
CA SER A 100 -11.33 0.43 3.71
C SER A 100 -10.98 1.82 4.24
N HIS A 101 -9.82 1.96 4.89
CA HIS A 101 -9.30 3.25 5.34
C HIS A 101 -9.06 4.22 4.16
N ALA A 102 -8.43 3.76 3.08
CA ALA A 102 -8.18 4.57 1.89
C ALA A 102 -9.49 5.09 1.26
N ARG A 103 -10.55 4.28 1.25
CA ARG A 103 -11.89 4.69 0.78
C ARG A 103 -12.49 5.79 1.67
N LEU A 104 -12.32 5.71 2.99
CA LEU A 104 -12.75 6.78 3.91
C LEU A 104 -12.01 8.11 3.65
N LEU A 105 -10.78 8.03 3.16
CA LEU A 105 -10.00 9.18 2.69
C LEU A 105 -10.38 9.66 1.28
N GLY A 106 -11.43 9.08 0.66
CA GLY A 106 -11.91 9.46 -0.67
C GLY A 106 -11.12 8.85 -1.84
N VAL A 107 -10.31 7.81 -1.62
CA VAL A 107 -9.60 7.11 -2.69
C VAL A 107 -10.52 6.06 -3.34
N ASP A 108 -10.77 6.19 -4.65
CA ASP A 108 -11.58 5.23 -5.43
C ASP A 108 -10.77 3.95 -5.78
N VAL A 109 -10.89 2.92 -4.93
CA VAL A 109 -10.24 1.61 -5.10
C VAL A 109 -11.27 0.57 -5.57
N LYS A 110 -11.07 0.02 -6.79
CA LYS A 110 -11.88 -1.07 -7.34
C LYS A 110 -11.16 -2.41 -7.21
N THR A 111 -11.87 -3.42 -6.74
CA THR A 111 -11.42 -4.81 -6.71
C THR A 111 -11.88 -5.50 -7.99
N GLU A 112 -10.96 -6.00 -8.81
CA GLU A 112 -11.32 -6.94 -9.88
C GLU A 112 -11.17 -8.35 -9.29
N GLY A 113 -12.29 -8.92 -8.84
CA GLY A 113 -12.31 -10.27 -8.30
C GLY A 113 -12.27 -11.29 -9.42
N THR A 114 -11.22 -12.12 -9.47
CA THR A 114 -11.29 -13.38 -10.23
C THR A 114 -12.08 -14.37 -9.38
N HIS A 115 -13.38 -14.51 -9.67
CA HIS A 115 -14.21 -15.58 -9.16
C HIS A 115 -13.76 -16.88 -9.84
N LEU A 116 -12.98 -17.71 -9.15
CA LEU A 116 -12.91 -19.13 -9.53
C LEU A 116 -14.24 -19.73 -9.10
N GLU A 117 -15.16 -19.89 -10.06
CA GLU A 117 -16.31 -20.76 -9.85
C GLU A 117 -15.77 -22.11 -9.36
N LEU A 118 -16.22 -22.53 -8.18
CA LEU A 118 -16.24 -23.94 -7.83
C LEU A 118 -17.05 -24.63 -8.93
N LEU A 119 -16.36 -25.26 -9.88
CA LEU A 119 -16.95 -26.35 -10.64
C LEU A 119 -17.17 -27.49 -9.65
N LEU A 120 -18.37 -27.48 -9.05
CA LEU A 120 -19.02 -28.70 -8.61
C LEU A 120 -19.33 -29.51 -9.87
N THR A 121 -18.47 -30.49 -10.16
CA THR A 121 -18.79 -31.69 -10.93
C THR A 121 -18.08 -32.86 -10.29
#